data_AF-A0A2M8CJV2-F1
#
_entry.id   AF-A0A2M8CJV2-F1
#
_cell.length_a   1.000
_cell.length_b   1.000
_cell.length_c   1.000
_cell.angle_alpha   90.00
_cell.angle_beta   90.00
_cell.angle_gamma   90.00
#
_symmetry.space_group_name_H-M   'P 1'
#
loop_
_entity.id
_entity.type
_entity.pdbx_description
1 polymer ?
#
loop_
_entity_poly.entity_id
_entity_poly.type
_entity_poly.pdbx_seq_one_letter_code
_entity_poly.pdbx_strand_id
1 'polypeptide(L)'
;MINRKMNRTILCIAILIVSLNTRAQTYERIVAPESTVTDTFYHHYIVEDKYRQMENVTSPETQHWLKSEEKLAKRYLAISSNKTQSYPSIDKYRHADFEFPHKVGDYYFTYAYYNDNNVPALFYQKSVNADPKIIVDPMDISSSNYIDIKYFTVSNDSKYMPLPIIGMAAI
;
A
#
# COMPACT_ATOMS: atom_id res chain seq x y z
N MET A 1 48.42 41.83 -22.50
CA MET A 1 46.98 41.64 -22.85
C MET A 1 46.65 40.23 -23.36
N ILE A 2 47.62 39.46 -23.86
CA ILE A 2 47.43 38.12 -24.48
C ILE A 2 47.09 37.01 -23.45
N ASN A 3 47.75 36.96 -22.29
CA ASN A 3 47.50 35.95 -21.24
C ASN A 3 46.08 35.98 -20.65
N ARG A 4 45.46 37.17 -20.58
CA ARG A 4 44.12 37.33 -19.98
C ARG A 4 43.00 36.79 -20.89
N LYS A 5 43.21 36.80 -22.22
CA LYS A 5 42.33 36.16 -23.20
C LYS A 5 42.50 34.64 -23.19
N MET A 6 43.74 34.15 -23.11
CA MET A 6 44.04 32.71 -23.09
C MET A 6 43.46 32.01 -21.86
N ASN A 7 43.54 32.63 -20.67
CA ASN A 7 42.92 32.10 -19.45
C ASN A 7 41.39 32.08 -19.50
N ARG A 8 40.77 33.04 -20.21
CA ARG A 8 39.31 33.06 -20.42
C ARG A 8 38.86 31.93 -21.35
N THR A 9 39.58 31.68 -22.44
CA THR A 9 39.30 30.54 -23.33
C THR A 9 39.46 29.20 -22.64
N ILE A 10 40.49 29.02 -21.81
CA ILE A 10 40.70 27.79 -21.03
C ILE A 10 39.56 27.59 -20.02
N LEU A 11 39.14 28.66 -19.33
CA LEU A 11 38.01 28.61 -18.39
C LEU A 11 36.69 28.25 -19.10
N CYS A 12 36.42 28.81 -20.28
CA CYS A 12 35.22 28.47 -21.07
C CYS A 12 35.22 27.00 -21.51
N ILE A 13 36.37 26.46 -21.93
CA ILE A 13 36.50 25.05 -22.33
C ILE A 13 36.29 24.13 -21.11
N ALA A 14 36.82 24.49 -19.94
CA ALA A 14 36.62 23.72 -18.71
C ALA A 14 35.15 23.68 -18.29
N ILE A 15 34.42 24.80 -18.38
CA ILE A 15 32.98 24.85 -18.08
C ILE A 15 32.17 24.00 -19.07
N LEU A 16 32.54 23.99 -20.36
CA LEU A 16 31.90 23.17 -21.37
C LEU A 16 32.06 21.65 -21.09
N ILE A 17 33.27 21.23 -20.67
CA ILE A 17 33.56 19.82 -20.33
C ILE A 17 32.80 19.37 -19.08
N VAL A 18 32.64 20.25 -18.08
CA VAL A 18 31.83 19.96 -16.88
C VAL A 18 30.34 19.85 -17.22
N SER A 19 29.83 20.68 -18.14
CA SER A 19 28.43 20.63 -18.58
C SER A 19 28.05 19.36 -19.37
N LEU A 20 29.03 18.67 -19.96
CA LEU A 20 28.82 17.40 -20.67
C LEU A 20 28.62 16.20 -19.73
N ASN A 21 28.77 16.39 -18.41
CA ASN A 21 28.60 15.33 -17.39
C ASN A 21 27.22 15.33 -16.71
N THR A 22 26.25 16.09 -17.19
CA THR A 22 24.85 15.94 -16.75
C THR A 22 24.29 14.61 -17.25
N ARG A 23 24.46 13.56 -16.44
CA ARG A 23 23.82 12.26 -16.65
C ARG A 23 22.33 12.41 -16.37
N ALA A 24 21.50 12.18 -17.37
CA ALA A 24 20.08 11.92 -17.15
C ALA A 24 19.93 10.71 -16.21
N GLN A 25 18.87 10.69 -15.40
CA GLN A 25 18.60 9.56 -14.54
C GLN A 25 18.33 8.32 -15.42
N THR A 26 19.20 7.32 -15.33
CA THR A 26 18.97 6.01 -15.95
C THR A 26 17.98 5.25 -15.08
N TYR A 27 16.80 4.95 -15.62
CA TYR A 27 15.81 4.13 -14.95
C TYR A 27 16.11 2.65 -15.20
N GLU A 28 16.33 1.89 -14.13
CA GLU A 28 16.44 0.44 -14.19
C GLU A 28 15.04 -0.11 -14.47
N ARG A 29 14.84 -0.77 -15.62
CA ARG A 29 13.56 -1.39 -16.00
C ARG A 29 13.67 -2.91 -15.83
N ILE A 30 12.69 -3.53 -15.17
CA ILE A 30 12.51 -4.97 -15.22
C ILE A 30 11.69 -5.31 -16.47
N VAL A 31 12.19 -6.24 -17.28
CA VAL A 31 11.49 -6.67 -18.50
C VAL A 31 10.34 -7.59 -18.11
N ALA A 32 9.14 -7.26 -18.58
CA ALA A 32 7.95 -8.07 -18.36
C ALA A 32 7.95 -9.32 -19.27
N PRO A 33 7.40 -10.45 -18.80
CA PRO A 33 7.08 -11.59 -19.64
C PRO A 33 6.18 -11.18 -20.80
N GLU A 34 6.59 -11.49 -22.02
CA GLU A 34 5.83 -11.15 -23.23
C GLU A 34 5.49 -12.41 -24.01
N SER A 35 4.21 -12.58 -24.30
CA SER A 35 3.70 -13.53 -25.28
C SER A 35 2.54 -12.89 -26.01
N THR A 36 2.62 -12.85 -27.34
CA THR A 36 1.56 -12.25 -28.15
C THR A 36 0.42 -13.24 -28.30
N VAL A 37 -0.72 -12.92 -27.68
CA VAL A 37 -2.00 -13.58 -27.89
C VAL A 37 -2.86 -12.64 -28.73
N THR A 38 -3.52 -13.17 -29.75
CA THR A 38 -4.33 -12.35 -30.66
C THR A 38 -5.79 -12.78 -30.55
N ASP A 39 -6.66 -11.83 -30.22
CA ASP A 39 -8.09 -12.04 -30.14
C ASP A 39 -8.80 -11.31 -31.28
N THR A 40 -9.94 -11.86 -31.73
CA THR A 40 -10.81 -11.22 -32.72
C THR A 40 -12.15 -10.87 -32.09
N PHE A 41 -12.43 -9.58 -31.94
CA PHE A 41 -13.69 -9.08 -31.41
C PHE A 41 -14.68 -8.76 -32.54
N TYR A 42 -15.95 -9.08 -32.31
CA TYR A 42 -17.06 -8.82 -33.24
C TYR A 42 -16.80 -9.28 -34.69
N HIS A 43 -15.98 -10.32 -34.88
CA HIS A 43 -15.55 -10.86 -36.18
C HIS A 43 -14.69 -9.94 -37.07
N HIS A 44 -14.33 -8.73 -36.62
CA HIS A 44 -13.65 -7.74 -37.46
C HIS A 44 -12.45 -7.06 -36.79
N TYR A 45 -12.39 -7.01 -35.46
CA TYR A 45 -11.34 -6.29 -34.75
C TYR A 45 -10.30 -7.25 -34.20
N ILE A 46 -9.13 -7.27 -34.81
CA ILE A 46 -7.98 -8.04 -34.35
C ILE A 46 -7.22 -7.20 -33.33
N VAL A 47 -7.05 -7.72 -32.11
CA VAL A 47 -6.33 -7.07 -31.02
C VAL A 47 -5.21 -8.00 -30.54
N GLU A 48 -3.99 -7.50 -30.54
CA GLU A 48 -2.82 -8.19 -29.99
C GLU A 48 -2.60 -7.79 -28.54
N ASP A 49 -2.59 -8.78 -27.66
CA ASP A 49 -2.26 -8.66 -26.25
C ASP A 49 -0.91 -9.35 -25.99
N LYS A 50 0.12 -8.53 -25.76
CA LYS A 50 1.50 -9.01 -25.51
C LYS A 50 1.72 -9.50 -24.09
N TYR A 51 0.80 -9.22 -23.18
CA TYR A 51 0.97 -9.41 -21.74
C TYR A 51 -0.08 -10.34 -21.14
N ARG A 52 -0.84 -11.08 -21.97
CA ARG A 52 -1.89 -12.01 -21.52
C ARG A 52 -1.44 -12.97 -20.41
N GLN A 53 -0.19 -13.46 -20.48
CA GLN A 53 0.37 -14.35 -19.46
C GLN A 53 0.46 -13.71 -18.05
N MET A 54 0.53 -12.38 -17.97
CA MET A 54 0.57 -11.65 -16.71
C MET A 54 -0.77 -11.69 -15.95
N GLU A 55 -1.88 -12.03 -16.61
CA GLU A 55 -3.17 -12.23 -15.95
C GLU A 55 -3.14 -13.46 -15.02
N ASN A 56 -2.31 -14.45 -15.31
CA ASN A 56 -2.08 -15.56 -14.39
C ASN A 56 -1.06 -15.16 -13.32
N VAL A 57 -1.57 -14.48 -12.28
CA VAL A 57 -0.76 -14.04 -11.13
C VAL A 57 -0.14 -15.19 -10.33
N THR A 58 -0.60 -16.43 -10.50
CA THR A 58 -0.03 -17.59 -9.78
C THR A 58 1.13 -18.25 -10.54
N SER A 59 1.37 -17.85 -11.78
CA SER A 59 2.45 -18.44 -12.58
C SER A 59 3.82 -18.12 -11.97
N PRO A 60 4.80 -19.05 -12.03
CA PRO A 60 6.15 -18.79 -11.52
C PRO A 60 6.82 -17.58 -12.18
N GLU A 61 6.56 -17.36 -13.47
CA GLU A 61 7.13 -16.29 -14.25
C GLU A 61 6.58 -14.91 -13.84
N THR A 62 5.26 -14.78 -13.74
CA THR A 62 4.59 -13.56 -13.26
C THR A 62 4.99 -13.26 -11.81
N GLN A 63 5.07 -14.28 -10.94
CA GLN A 63 5.54 -14.12 -9.56
C GLN A 63 7.00 -13.62 -9.48
N HIS A 64 7.88 -14.14 -10.32
CA HIS A 64 9.28 -13.70 -10.38
C HIS A 64 9.40 -12.25 -10.86
N TRP A 65 8.65 -11.89 -11.91
CA TRP A 65 8.59 -10.52 -12.39
C TRP A 65 8.04 -9.55 -11.33
N LEU A 66 6.91 -9.90 -10.68
CA LEU A 66 6.31 -9.10 -9.61
C LEU A 66 7.29 -8.85 -8.46
N LYS A 67 8.03 -9.87 -8.01
CA LYS A 67 9.05 -9.73 -6.96
C LYS A 67 10.19 -8.80 -7.38
N SER A 68 10.56 -8.83 -8.66
CA SER A 68 11.62 -8.00 -9.21
C SER A 68 11.19 -6.52 -9.27
N GLU A 69 9.97 -6.25 -9.73
CA GLU A 69 9.35 -4.92 -9.69
C GLU A 69 9.16 -4.41 -8.27
N GLU A 70 8.66 -5.24 -7.34
CA GLU A 70 8.50 -4.89 -5.94
C GLU A 70 9.84 -4.47 -5.32
N LYS A 71 10.92 -5.23 -5.60
CA LYS A 71 12.27 -4.90 -5.12
C LYS A 71 12.78 -3.58 -5.68
N LEU A 72 12.53 -3.31 -6.97
CA LEU A 72 12.89 -2.06 -7.60
C LEU A 72 12.14 -0.88 -6.96
N ALA A 73 10.82 -1.00 -6.84
CA ALA A 73 9.96 0.01 -6.23
C ALA A 73 10.36 0.29 -4.76
N LYS A 74 10.56 -0.75 -3.95
CA LYS A 74 11.01 -0.62 -2.55
C LYS A 74 12.33 0.14 -2.45
N ARG A 75 13.27 -0.10 -3.36
CA ARG A 75 14.56 0.61 -3.39
C ARG A 75 14.37 2.10 -3.64
N TYR A 76 13.55 2.48 -4.61
CA TYR A 76 13.25 3.88 -4.90
C TYR A 76 12.50 4.57 -3.76
N LEU A 77 11.49 3.90 -3.20
CA LEU A 77 10.72 4.43 -2.07
C LEU A 77 11.58 4.61 -0.81
N ALA A 78 12.50 3.70 -0.52
CA ALA A 78 13.43 3.83 0.59
C ALA A 78 14.31 5.08 0.49
N ILE A 79 14.79 5.42 -0.72
CA ILE A 79 15.57 6.64 -0.95
C ILE A 79 14.74 7.88 -0.62
N SER A 80 13.48 7.93 -1.08
CA SER A 80 12.60 9.06 -0.81
C SER A 80 12.25 9.16 0.67
N SER A 81 11.84 8.05 1.28
CA SER A 81 11.45 8.00 2.69
C SER A 81 12.60 8.40 3.62
N ASN A 82 13.83 7.96 3.36
CA ASN A 82 14.98 8.34 4.17
C ASN A 82 15.29 9.84 4.09
N LYS A 83 15.00 10.48 2.95
CA LYS A 83 15.20 11.93 2.79
C LYS A 83 14.12 12.75 3.49
N THR A 84 12.88 12.26 3.50
CA THR A 84 11.72 13.00 4.02
C THR A 84 11.34 12.64 5.45
N GLN A 85 11.90 11.56 6.01
CA GLN A 85 11.43 10.96 7.26
C GLN A 85 9.90 10.73 7.24
N SER A 86 9.36 10.31 6.09
CA SER A 86 7.91 10.21 5.89
C SER A 86 7.25 9.22 6.86
N TYR A 87 7.85 8.04 7.10
CA TYR A 87 7.26 7.07 8.03
C TYR A 87 7.16 7.61 9.47
N PRO A 88 8.24 8.09 10.12
CA PRO A 88 8.12 8.69 11.45
C PRO A 88 7.18 9.90 11.51
N SER A 89 7.15 10.71 10.44
CA SER A 89 6.30 11.90 10.38
C SER A 89 4.81 11.55 10.37
N ILE A 90 4.43 10.49 9.65
CA ILE A 90 3.06 9.97 9.64
C ILE A 90 2.75 9.29 10.98
N ASP A 91 3.68 8.47 11.49
CA ASP A 91 3.50 7.73 12.74
C ASP A 91 3.24 8.63 13.95
N LYS A 92 3.78 9.85 13.95
CA LYS A 92 3.53 10.86 14.99
C LYS A 92 2.05 11.24 15.13
N TYR A 93 1.26 11.16 14.06
CA TYR A 93 -0.17 11.48 14.07
C TYR A 93 -1.06 10.27 14.31
N ARG A 94 -0.45 9.10 14.59
CA ARG A 94 -1.17 7.88 14.93
C ARG A 94 -1.92 8.06 16.24
N HIS A 95 -3.19 7.72 16.22
CA HIS A 95 -4.08 7.73 17.38
C HIS A 95 -5.07 6.59 17.24
N ALA A 96 -5.65 6.16 18.36
CA ALA A 96 -6.78 5.25 18.32
C ALA A 96 -8.03 6.04 17.91
N ASP A 97 -8.71 5.58 16.86
CA ASP A 97 -9.96 6.16 16.41
C ASP A 97 -11.13 5.24 16.81
N PHE A 98 -12.17 5.82 17.41
CA PHE A 98 -13.35 5.10 17.88
C PHE A 98 -14.56 5.60 17.12
N GLU A 99 -15.26 4.68 16.46
CA GLU A 99 -16.52 4.98 15.81
C GLU A 99 -17.63 5.27 16.83
N PHE A 100 -18.76 5.78 16.34
CA PHE A 100 -19.90 6.10 17.21
C PHE A 100 -20.43 4.83 17.92
N PRO A 101 -20.68 4.89 19.23
CA PRO A 101 -21.21 3.76 19.97
C PRO A 101 -22.67 3.47 19.62
N HIS A 102 -22.97 2.20 19.34
CA HIS A 102 -24.31 1.69 19.10
C HIS A 102 -24.82 0.94 20.34
N LYS A 103 -25.94 1.37 20.91
CA LYS A 103 -26.53 0.71 22.07
C LYS A 103 -27.38 -0.48 21.66
N VAL A 104 -27.10 -1.65 22.23
CA VAL A 104 -27.97 -2.83 22.18
C VAL A 104 -28.13 -3.34 23.61
N GLY A 105 -29.37 -3.54 24.05
CA GLY A 105 -29.70 -3.92 25.43
C GLY A 105 -29.00 -3.03 26.48
N ASP A 106 -28.14 -3.66 27.29
CA ASP A 106 -27.43 -3.02 28.41
C ASP A 106 -26.03 -2.51 28.05
N TYR A 107 -25.57 -2.74 26.81
CA TYR A 107 -24.19 -2.42 26.39
C TYR A 107 -24.17 -1.50 25.17
N TYR A 108 -23.04 -0.82 25.01
CA TYR A 108 -22.68 -0.04 23.83
C TYR A 108 -21.57 -0.78 23.09
N PHE A 109 -21.69 -0.86 21.78
CA PHE A 109 -20.75 -1.54 20.89
C PHE A 109 -20.12 -0.53 19.94
N THR A 110 -18.80 -0.63 19.73
CA THR A 110 -18.02 0.34 18.97
C THR A 110 -16.90 -0.35 18.21
N TYR A 111 -16.68 0.05 16.96
CA TYR A 111 -15.45 -0.28 16.24
C TYR A 111 -14.34 0.69 16.62
N ALA A 112 -13.12 0.18 16.79
CA ALA A 112 -11.96 1.03 17.01
C ALA A 112 -10.73 0.59 16.20
N TYR A 113 -10.08 1.56 15.57
CA TYR A 113 -8.81 1.43 14.87
C TYR A 113 -7.71 1.81 15.85
N TYR A 114 -7.13 0.81 16.50
CA TYR A 114 -6.18 1.02 17.59
C TYR A 114 -4.83 0.35 17.35
N ASN A 115 -4.70 -0.40 16.25
CA ASN A 115 -3.52 -1.14 15.85
C ASN A 115 -2.99 -0.66 14.48
N ASP A 116 -1.82 -1.16 14.09
CA ASP A 116 -1.07 -0.71 12.91
C ASP A 116 -1.62 -1.23 11.57
N ASN A 117 -2.60 -2.13 11.64
CA ASN A 117 -3.03 -2.90 10.48
C ASN A 117 -4.23 -2.30 9.77
N ASN A 118 -4.73 -1.15 10.23
CA ASN A 118 -5.86 -0.43 9.66
C ASN A 118 -7.13 -1.31 9.55
N VAL A 119 -7.26 -2.27 10.46
CA VAL A 119 -8.43 -3.15 10.60
C VAL A 119 -9.04 -2.86 11.98
N PRO A 120 -10.35 -2.57 12.06
CA PRO A 120 -10.99 -2.25 13.32
C PRO A 120 -11.23 -3.51 14.15
N ALA A 121 -11.07 -3.38 15.47
CA ALA A 121 -11.57 -4.36 16.42
C ALA A 121 -12.91 -3.92 17.00
N LEU A 122 -13.70 -4.90 17.46
CA LEU A 122 -15.00 -4.66 18.08
C LEU A 122 -14.88 -4.61 19.59
N PHE A 123 -15.34 -3.51 20.17
CA PHE A 123 -15.37 -3.25 21.62
C PHE A 123 -16.80 -3.21 22.15
N TYR A 124 -16.95 -3.45 23.45
CA TYR A 124 -18.18 -3.18 24.21
C TYR A 124 -17.91 -2.46 25.52
N GLN A 125 -18.91 -1.72 26.00
CA GLN A 125 -18.87 -0.99 27.27
C GLN A 125 -20.26 -0.87 27.90
N LYS A 126 -20.32 -0.81 29.23
CA LYS A 126 -21.60 -0.74 29.98
C LYS A 126 -22.26 0.65 29.94
N SER A 127 -21.46 1.69 29.77
CA SER A 127 -21.93 3.06 29.60
C SER A 127 -20.97 3.80 28.67
N VAL A 128 -21.38 4.96 28.15
CA VAL A 128 -20.56 5.77 27.23
C VAL A 128 -19.23 6.21 27.85
N ASN A 129 -19.16 6.29 29.19
CA ASN A 129 -17.98 6.71 29.94
C ASN A 129 -17.25 5.54 30.63
N ALA A 130 -17.68 4.30 30.41
CA ALA A 130 -17.02 3.13 30.99
C ALA A 130 -15.85 2.69 30.12
N ASP A 131 -14.85 2.04 30.73
CA ASP A 131 -13.70 1.51 29.99
C ASP A 131 -14.14 0.47 28.95
N PRO A 132 -13.78 0.64 27.66
CA PRO A 132 -14.12 -0.30 26.61
C PRO A 132 -13.35 -1.60 26.76
N LYS A 133 -14.02 -2.71 26.48
CA LYS A 133 -13.43 -4.06 26.47
C LYS A 133 -13.52 -4.65 25.07
N ILE A 134 -12.46 -5.30 24.63
CA ILE A 134 -12.43 -5.96 23.32
C ILE A 134 -13.28 -7.23 23.32
N ILE A 135 -14.03 -7.45 22.25
CA ILE A 135 -14.80 -8.69 22.00
C ILE A 135 -14.11 -9.52 20.94
N VAL A 136 -13.76 -8.88 19.82
CA VAL A 136 -13.15 -9.53 18.66
C VAL A 136 -12.09 -8.61 18.09
N ASP A 137 -10.87 -9.14 18.03
CA ASP A 137 -9.79 -8.58 17.21
C ASP A 137 -9.52 -9.50 16.02
N PRO A 138 -9.63 -9.01 14.78
CA PRO A 138 -9.22 -9.78 13.60
C PRO A 138 -7.76 -10.25 13.65
N MET A 139 -6.87 -9.52 14.33
CA MET A 139 -5.46 -9.89 14.49
C MET A 139 -5.24 -11.10 15.38
N ASP A 140 -6.15 -11.36 16.33
CA ASP A 140 -6.11 -12.58 17.15
C ASP A 140 -6.53 -13.82 16.35
N ILE A 141 -7.25 -13.62 15.23
CA ILE A 141 -7.74 -14.69 14.35
C ILE A 141 -6.70 -15.02 13.28
N SER A 142 -6.06 -14.01 12.69
CA SER A 142 -4.99 -14.18 11.73
C SER A 142 -4.01 -13.01 11.78
N SER A 143 -2.72 -13.34 11.72
CA SER A 143 -1.65 -12.36 11.50
C SER A 143 -1.62 -11.77 10.09
N SER A 144 -2.52 -12.22 9.23
CA SER A 144 -2.69 -11.77 7.87
C SER A 144 -3.63 -10.55 7.88
N ASN A 145 -3.16 -9.38 7.41
CA ASN A 145 -3.91 -8.10 7.35
C ASN A 145 -5.14 -8.11 6.42
N TYR A 146 -5.61 -9.30 6.03
CA TYR A 146 -6.68 -9.49 5.06
C TYR A 146 -8.00 -9.87 5.70
N ILE A 147 -8.10 -9.93 7.02
CA ILE A 147 -9.34 -10.29 7.74
C ILE A 147 -9.95 -9.01 8.31
N ASP A 148 -11.20 -8.73 7.94
CA ASP A 148 -11.93 -7.55 8.39
C ASP A 148 -13.35 -7.91 8.86
N ILE A 149 -13.89 -7.17 9.84
CA ILE A 149 -15.24 -7.37 10.39
C ILE A 149 -16.23 -6.60 9.51
N LYS A 150 -17.01 -7.31 8.68
CA LYS A 150 -18.00 -6.66 7.80
C LYS A 150 -19.26 -6.25 8.55
N TYR A 151 -19.79 -7.15 9.35
CA TYR A 151 -21.01 -6.92 10.12
C TYR A 151 -20.99 -7.73 11.41
N PHE A 152 -21.56 -7.16 12.46
CA PHE A 152 -21.87 -7.88 13.70
C PHE A 152 -23.36 -7.75 14.00
N THR A 153 -23.91 -8.75 14.67
CA THR A 153 -25.28 -8.73 15.19
C THR A 153 -25.23 -9.18 16.64
N VAL A 154 -26.03 -8.54 17.48
CA VAL A 154 -26.11 -8.86 18.92
C VAL A 154 -27.56 -9.21 19.24
N SER A 155 -27.77 -10.18 20.12
CA SER A 155 -29.11 -10.47 20.64
C SER A 155 -29.70 -9.25 21.36
N ASN A 156 -31.03 -9.14 21.38
CA ASN A 156 -31.71 -8.01 22.04
C ASN A 156 -31.37 -7.88 23.53
N ASP A 157 -31.08 -8.99 24.21
CA ASP A 157 -30.65 -9.03 25.61
C ASP A 157 -29.12 -8.89 25.78
N SER A 158 -28.38 -8.72 24.69
CA SER A 158 -26.93 -8.52 24.65
C SER A 158 -26.08 -9.65 25.24
N LYS A 159 -26.67 -10.84 25.39
CA LYS A 159 -25.96 -12.01 25.93
C LYS A 159 -25.28 -12.85 24.87
N TYR A 160 -25.76 -12.78 23.63
CA TYR A 160 -25.27 -13.60 22.54
C TYR A 160 -24.89 -12.73 21.36
N MET A 161 -23.69 -12.96 20.85
CA MET A 161 -23.22 -12.44 19.58
C MET A 161 -22.81 -13.64 18.74
N PRO A 162 -23.54 -13.97 17.66
CA PRO A 162 -23.02 -14.88 16.65
C PRO A 162 -21.68 -14.37 16.16
N LEU A 163 -20.78 -15.28 15.75
CA LEU A 163 -19.50 -14.88 15.20
C LEU A 163 -19.71 -13.82 14.10
N PRO A 164 -18.99 -12.69 14.16
CA PRO A 164 -19.15 -11.64 13.17
C PRO A 164 -18.78 -12.16 11.78
N ILE A 165 -19.41 -11.60 10.76
CA ILE A 165 -19.08 -11.96 9.38
C ILE A 165 -17.72 -11.36 9.05
N ILE A 166 -16.75 -12.24 8.87
CA ILE A 166 -15.38 -11.91 8.53
C ILE A 166 -15.23 -12.03 7.01
N GLY A 167 -14.74 -10.97 6.38
CA GLY A 167 -14.47 -10.92 4.95
C GLY A 167 -12.98 -10.76 4.65
N MET A 168 -12.56 -11.18 3.45
CA MET A 168 -11.23 -10.84 2.96
C MET A 168 -11.22 -9.36 2.55
N ALA A 169 -10.35 -8.55 3.14
CA ALA A 169 -10.16 -7.17 2.71
C ALA A 169 -9.65 -7.17 1.26
N ALA A 170 -10.41 -6.58 0.34
CA ALA A 170 -9.99 -6.42 -1.04
C ALA A 170 -8.85 -5.38 -1.10
N ILE A 171 -7.76 -5.74 -1.78
CA ILE A 171 -6.66 -4.84 -2.14
C ILE A 171 -7.14 -3.84 -3.20
#